data_AF-A0A943UPB2-F1
#
_entry.id   AF-A0A943UPB2-F1
#
_cell.length_a   1.000
_cell.length_b   1.000
_cell.length_c   1.000
_cell.angle_alpha   90.00
_cell.angle_beta   90.00
_cell.angle_gamma   90.00
#
_symmetry.space_group_name_H-M   'P 1'
#
loop_
_entity.id
_entity.type
_entity.pdbx_description
1 polymer ?
#
loop_
_entity_poly.entity_id
_entity_poly.type
_entity_poly.pdbx_seq_one_letter_code
_entity_poly.pdbx_strand_id
1 'polypeptide(L)'
;MYWTSITRLLHHLQTEKARLTIWLFTSGITFLLLYFFWEPKVRSFPKELVRIERMADTRPAAALQELERYDTTKCMPGAVTYYHFIALKTRYQLQPAYRIAPSELTKLVIDLEYLDPTPAQRADLYYYAGNMALRGNDITQSQGYLFKALALYERNGNTQMVERCYQQMERILEKRKTIKATERTMDDANSYNFVGEEQRLRKEKTRQELITGFVTLLLVALIVGFGRMTRRWNRRKRADMRKYARVVVSLRRTEEKRVLLRQQLEEREAQLREMNAQSLMEDKKLGHIRRSDVYGRFHRVATNGATPASLTTDDWQNLADTIHEEFPRLNDVLRSIPHLSEMNHQMCLLVKADFKPVEIARILCRDKSTINSARRRLYEGSPDKPGGLSIQLCKSEKKEFYIRYSS
;
A
#
# COMPACT_ATOMS: atom_id res chain seq x y z
N MET A 1 28.44 -21.51 -7.70
CA MET A 1 28.86 -22.82 -8.24
C MET A 1 30.29 -23.23 -7.82
N TYR A 2 30.83 -22.71 -6.71
CA TYR A 2 32.17 -23.06 -6.19
C TYR A 2 32.15 -23.89 -4.89
N TRP A 3 31.00 -24.02 -4.24
CA TRP A 3 30.84 -24.76 -2.99
C TRP A 3 30.72 -26.28 -3.15
N THR A 4 30.36 -26.75 -4.34
CA THR A 4 30.18 -28.18 -4.65
C THR A 4 31.47 -28.88 -5.07
N SER A 5 32.52 -28.13 -5.42
CA SER A 5 33.84 -28.70 -5.75
C SER A 5 34.71 -28.95 -4.51
N ILE A 6 34.58 -28.12 -3.46
CA ILE A 6 35.36 -28.26 -2.22
C ILE A 6 34.87 -29.46 -1.40
N THR A 7 33.56 -29.71 -1.37
CA THR A 7 32.99 -30.86 -0.67
C THR A 7 33.34 -32.20 -1.33
N ARG A 8 33.53 -32.24 -2.66
CA ARG A 8 34.05 -33.42 -3.35
C ARG A 8 35.53 -33.67 -3.07
N LEU A 9 36.33 -32.61 -2.93
CA LEU A 9 37.74 -32.75 -2.56
C LEU A 9 37.90 -33.26 -1.12
N LEU A 10 37.05 -32.79 -0.20
CA LEU A 10 37.07 -33.22 1.21
C LEU A 10 36.61 -34.68 1.38
N HIS A 11 35.70 -35.15 0.53
CA HIS A 11 35.23 -36.54 0.61
C HIS A 11 36.29 -37.55 0.13
N HIS A 12 37.25 -37.14 -0.71
CA HIS A 12 38.30 -38.00 -1.24
C HIS A 12 39.45 -38.28 -0.24
N LEU A 13 39.52 -37.54 0.87
CA LEU A 13 40.57 -37.68 1.89
C LEU A 13 40.20 -38.62 3.06
N GLN A 14 39.26 -39.54 2.86
CA GLN A 14 39.02 -40.67 3.77
C GLN A 14 39.97 -41.84 3.48
N THR A 15 41.28 -41.63 3.68
CA THR A 15 42.23 -42.74 3.78
C THR A 15 42.98 -42.64 5.10
N GLU A 16 42.98 -43.73 5.88
CA GLU A 16 43.56 -43.78 7.25
C GLU A 16 45.01 -43.29 7.34
N LYS A 17 45.74 -43.32 6.23
CA LYS A 17 47.12 -42.84 6.11
C LYS A 17 47.28 -41.36 6.46
N ALA A 18 46.29 -40.51 6.18
CA ALA A 18 46.37 -39.08 6.48
C ALA A 18 46.26 -38.76 7.98
N ARG A 19 45.64 -39.64 8.78
CA ARG A 19 45.51 -39.46 10.24
C ARG A 19 46.81 -39.77 10.98
N LEU A 20 47.52 -40.81 10.55
CA LEU A 20 48.82 -41.20 11.13
C LEU A 20 49.90 -40.13 10.95
N THR A 21 49.96 -39.49 9.77
CA THR A 21 50.95 -38.44 9.48
C THR A 21 50.73 -37.19 10.34
N ILE A 22 49.48 -36.82 10.60
CA ILE A 22 49.14 -35.68 11.45
C ILE A 22 49.55 -35.97 12.91
N TRP A 23 49.30 -37.19 13.40
CA TRP A 23 49.59 -37.57 14.79
C TRP A 23 51.10 -37.64 15.08
N LEU A 24 51.91 -38.13 14.13
CA LEU A 24 53.37 -38.15 14.26
C LEU A 24 53.97 -36.73 14.25
N PHE A 25 53.41 -35.82 13.44
CA PHE A 25 53.86 -34.43 13.41
C PHE A 25 53.53 -33.70 14.72
N THR A 26 52.34 -33.92 15.29
CA THR A 26 51.96 -33.27 16.54
C THR A 26 52.76 -33.79 17.74
N SER A 27 53.08 -35.09 17.80
CA SER A 27 53.91 -35.63 18.90
C SER A 27 55.38 -35.21 18.82
N GLY A 28 55.91 -35.00 17.60
CA GLY A 28 57.28 -34.50 17.42
C GLY A 28 57.44 -33.05 17.89
N ILE A 29 56.43 -32.21 17.63
CA ILE A 29 56.43 -30.81 18.05
C ILE A 29 56.32 -30.69 19.58
N THR A 30 55.51 -31.52 20.24
CA THR A 30 55.41 -31.49 21.72
C THR A 30 56.70 -31.91 22.40
N PHE A 31 57.43 -32.89 21.85
CA PHE A 31 58.73 -33.32 22.38
C PHE A 31 59.81 -32.24 22.22
N LEU A 32 59.83 -31.54 21.08
CA LEU A 32 60.76 -30.43 20.84
C LEU A 32 60.49 -29.26 21.78
N LEU A 33 59.22 -28.96 22.06
CA LEU A 33 58.84 -27.94 23.04
C LEU A 33 59.29 -28.34 24.46
N LEU A 34 59.10 -29.59 24.87
CA LEU A 34 59.55 -30.05 26.19
C LEU A 34 61.08 -30.00 26.35
N TYR A 35 61.84 -30.25 25.29
CA TYR A 35 63.30 -30.15 25.31
C TYR A 35 63.78 -28.70 25.37
N PHE A 36 63.15 -27.80 24.61
CA PHE A 36 63.54 -26.38 24.58
C PHE A 36 63.17 -25.60 25.85
N PHE A 37 62.14 -26.02 26.58
CA PHE A 37 61.68 -25.35 27.80
C PHE A 37 62.29 -25.90 29.10
N TRP A 38 63.26 -26.82 29.02
CA TRP A 38 63.90 -27.40 30.21
C TRP A 38 65.09 -26.53 30.67
N GLU A 39 64.84 -25.51 31.50
CA GLU A 39 65.90 -24.72 32.15
C GLU A 39 66.37 -25.37 33.48
N PRO A 40 67.68 -25.53 33.72
CA PRO A 40 68.22 -26.09 34.97
C PRO A 40 68.08 -25.10 36.14
N LYS A 41 67.50 -25.56 37.25
CA LYS A 41 67.38 -24.78 38.50
C LYS A 41 68.76 -24.42 39.07
N VAL A 42 69.09 -23.13 39.10
CA VAL A 42 70.32 -22.61 39.73
C VAL A 42 70.16 -22.62 41.24
N ARG A 43 71.00 -23.40 41.94
CA ARG A 43 70.87 -23.69 43.39
C ARG A 43 71.62 -22.76 44.34
N SER A 44 72.37 -21.77 43.86
CA SER A 44 73.22 -20.94 44.73
C SER A 44 73.21 -19.46 44.35
N PHE A 45 72.75 -18.62 45.27
CA PHE A 45 72.80 -17.16 45.14
C PHE A 45 74.23 -16.63 45.22
N PRO A 46 74.55 -15.46 44.60
CA PRO A 46 75.86 -14.83 44.71
C PRO A 46 76.23 -14.55 46.17
N LYS A 47 77.49 -14.85 46.55
CA LYS A 47 78.00 -14.69 47.92
C LYS A 47 77.88 -13.24 48.43
N GLU A 48 77.98 -12.27 47.53
CA GLU A 48 77.83 -10.84 47.85
C GLU A 48 76.40 -10.50 48.29
N LEU A 49 75.38 -10.96 47.56
CA LEU A 49 73.98 -10.72 47.93
C LEU A 49 73.60 -11.43 49.23
N VAL A 50 74.13 -12.63 49.49
CA VAL A 50 73.93 -13.33 50.77
C VAL A 50 74.57 -12.56 51.94
N ARG A 51 75.72 -11.90 51.71
CA ARG A 51 76.35 -11.03 52.71
C ARG A 51 75.47 -9.80 53.01
N ILE A 52 74.92 -9.18 51.97
CA ILE A 52 74.02 -8.02 52.11
C ILE A 52 72.72 -8.44 52.81
N GLU A 53 72.16 -9.61 52.52
CA GLU A 53 70.99 -10.14 53.23
C GLU A 53 71.23 -10.26 54.74
N ARG A 54 72.34 -10.88 55.15
CA ARG A 54 72.69 -10.99 56.59
C ARG A 54 72.92 -9.61 57.22
N MET A 55 73.43 -8.65 56.46
CA MET A 55 73.57 -7.27 56.92
C MET A 55 72.19 -6.62 57.10
N ALA A 56 71.21 -6.92 56.25
CA ALA A 56 69.87 -6.35 56.34
C ALA A 56 69.16 -6.68 57.66
N ASP A 57 69.46 -7.83 58.26
CA ASP A 57 68.87 -8.23 59.55
C ASP A 57 69.41 -7.42 60.75
N THR A 58 70.64 -6.90 60.66
CA THR A 58 71.32 -6.19 61.76
C THR A 58 71.43 -4.69 61.54
N ARG A 59 71.65 -4.27 60.29
CA ARG A 59 71.90 -2.89 59.86
C ARG A 59 71.21 -2.62 58.51
N PRO A 60 69.88 -2.47 58.48
CA PRO A 60 69.13 -2.35 57.22
C PRO A 60 69.51 -1.11 56.40
N ALA A 61 69.86 0.01 57.04
CA ALA A 61 70.27 1.23 56.34
C ALA A 61 71.61 1.06 55.58
N ALA A 62 72.58 0.38 56.20
CA ALA A 62 73.85 0.07 55.55
C ALA A 62 73.66 -0.96 54.42
N ALA A 63 72.80 -1.96 54.64
CA ALA A 63 72.47 -2.95 53.63
C ALA A 63 71.81 -2.31 52.40
N LEU A 64 70.90 -1.35 52.58
CA LEU A 64 70.27 -0.62 51.46
C LEU A 64 71.31 0.20 50.67
N GLN A 65 72.25 0.85 51.35
CA GLN A 65 73.33 1.61 50.70
C GLN A 65 74.28 0.69 49.90
N GLU A 66 74.63 -0.49 50.43
CA GLU A 66 75.42 -1.49 49.67
C GLU A 66 74.62 -2.05 48.49
N LEU A 67 73.31 -2.23 48.65
CA LEU A 67 72.42 -2.73 47.62
C LEU A 67 72.32 -1.72 46.45
N GLU A 68 72.16 -0.43 46.72
CA GLU A 68 72.10 0.61 45.67
C GLU A 68 73.38 0.74 44.84
N ARG A 69 74.53 0.33 45.40
CA ARG A 69 75.82 0.31 44.71
C ARG A 69 76.05 -0.97 43.88
N TYR A 70 75.16 -1.96 43.99
CA TYR A 70 75.29 -3.24 43.32
C TYR A 70 74.89 -3.16 41.84
N ASP A 71 75.80 -3.53 40.93
CA ASP A 71 75.56 -3.47 39.49
C ASP A 71 74.69 -4.66 39.00
N THR A 72 73.41 -4.40 38.79
CA THR A 72 72.44 -5.42 38.32
C THR A 72 72.55 -5.69 36.82
N THR A 73 73.27 -4.88 36.04
CA THR A 73 73.33 -5.00 34.57
C THR A 73 74.15 -6.20 34.07
N LYS A 74 75.08 -6.68 34.91
CA LYS A 74 75.98 -7.80 34.59
C LYS A 74 75.58 -9.12 35.26
N CYS A 75 74.44 -9.15 35.94
CA CYS A 75 74.02 -10.27 36.77
C CYS A 75 73.06 -11.22 36.03
N MET A 76 73.11 -12.51 36.37
CA MET A 76 72.10 -13.48 35.91
C MET A 76 70.70 -13.11 36.43
N PRO A 77 69.62 -13.43 35.71
CA PRO A 77 68.25 -13.09 36.11
C PRO A 77 67.89 -13.50 37.55
N GLY A 78 68.33 -14.68 38.00
CA GLY A 78 68.07 -15.14 39.38
C GLY A 78 68.76 -14.29 40.47
N ALA A 79 69.93 -13.73 40.19
CA ALA A 79 70.60 -12.79 41.08
C ALA A 79 69.87 -11.45 41.15
N VAL A 80 69.30 -11.01 40.03
CA VAL A 80 68.45 -9.81 39.96
C VAL A 80 67.17 -10.01 40.77
N THR A 81 66.51 -11.17 40.67
CA THR A 81 65.31 -11.45 41.48
C THR A 81 65.61 -11.45 42.97
N TYR A 82 66.73 -12.05 43.39
CA TYR A 82 67.16 -12.06 44.79
C TYR A 82 67.58 -10.68 45.29
N TYR A 83 68.15 -9.83 44.44
CA TYR A 83 68.36 -8.41 44.73
C TYR A 83 67.03 -7.70 45.08
N HIS A 84 65.98 -7.92 44.28
CA HIS A 84 64.67 -7.31 44.52
C HIS A 84 64.02 -7.79 45.83
N PHE A 85 64.27 -9.05 46.21
CA PHE A 85 63.85 -9.56 47.52
C PHE A 85 64.50 -8.81 48.68
N ILE A 86 65.83 -8.64 48.64
CA ILE A 86 66.56 -7.92 49.68
C ILE A 86 66.13 -6.45 49.71
N ALA A 87 65.88 -5.84 48.54
CA ALA A 87 65.33 -4.49 48.44
C ALA A 87 63.93 -4.39 49.07
N LEU A 88 63.04 -5.37 48.84
CA LEU A 88 61.72 -5.45 49.46
C LEU A 88 61.82 -5.50 50.98
N LYS A 89 62.67 -6.41 51.51
CA LYS A 89 62.92 -6.61 52.93
C LYS A 89 63.46 -5.34 53.60
N THR A 90 64.53 -4.76 53.05
CA THR A 90 65.16 -3.53 53.58
C THR A 90 64.24 -2.32 53.52
N ARG A 91 63.56 -2.09 52.39
CA ARG A 91 62.63 -0.95 52.23
C ARG A 91 61.41 -1.09 53.13
N TYR A 92 60.88 -2.30 53.33
CA TYR A 92 59.78 -2.50 54.28
C TYR A 92 60.16 -2.05 55.70
N GLN A 93 61.38 -2.40 56.15
CA GLN A 93 61.87 -2.07 57.48
C GLN A 93 62.19 -0.58 57.66
N LEU A 94 62.77 0.08 56.64
CA LEU A 94 63.21 1.47 56.72
C LEU A 94 62.14 2.50 56.33
N GLN A 95 61.22 2.11 55.44
CA GLN A 95 60.27 3.03 54.80
C GLN A 95 58.83 2.57 55.05
N PRO A 96 58.16 3.09 56.09
CA PRO A 96 56.76 2.77 56.39
C PRO A 96 55.79 3.10 55.24
N ALA A 97 56.13 4.10 54.42
CA ALA A 97 55.33 4.54 53.28
C ALA A 97 55.62 3.77 51.97
N TYR A 98 56.65 2.92 51.93
CA TYR A 98 56.99 2.16 50.73
C TYR A 98 55.83 1.23 50.32
N ARG A 99 55.50 1.27 49.04
CA ARG A 99 54.47 0.44 48.38
C ARG A 99 55.06 -0.16 47.10
N ILE A 100 54.64 -1.38 46.81
CA ILE A 100 54.95 -2.10 45.57
C ILE A 100 53.63 -2.41 44.85
N ALA A 101 53.64 -2.42 43.52
CA ALA A 101 52.46 -2.79 42.76
C ALA A 101 52.09 -4.27 43.02
N PRO A 102 50.80 -4.64 43.13
CA PRO A 102 50.40 -6.03 43.38
C PRO A 102 50.92 -7.03 42.33
N SER A 103 50.99 -6.61 41.07
CA SER A 103 51.53 -7.40 39.96
C SER A 103 53.02 -7.66 40.11
N GLU A 104 53.81 -6.63 40.44
CA GLU A 104 55.25 -6.74 40.68
C GLU A 104 55.56 -7.61 41.90
N LEU A 105 54.77 -7.46 42.97
CA LEU A 105 54.89 -8.29 44.17
C LEU A 105 54.62 -9.77 43.87
N THR A 106 53.54 -10.06 43.16
CA THR A 106 53.16 -11.43 42.79
C THR A 106 54.23 -12.05 41.89
N LYS A 107 54.72 -11.30 40.90
CA LYS A 107 55.82 -11.71 40.03
C LYS A 107 57.08 -12.02 40.83
N LEU A 108 57.48 -11.13 41.73
CA LEU A 108 58.65 -11.32 42.59
C LEU A 108 58.55 -12.60 43.44
N VAL A 109 57.38 -12.88 44.01
CA VAL A 109 57.15 -14.10 44.80
C VAL A 109 57.29 -15.34 43.91
N ILE A 110 56.69 -15.36 42.73
CA ILE A 110 56.76 -16.48 41.77
C ILE A 110 58.21 -16.71 41.32
N ASP A 111 58.88 -15.64 40.89
CA ASP A 111 60.25 -15.70 40.37
C ASP A 111 61.22 -16.21 41.46
N LEU A 112 61.02 -15.81 42.72
CA LEU A 112 61.83 -16.33 43.84
C LEU A 112 61.49 -17.76 44.18
N GLU A 113 60.21 -18.15 44.21
CA GLU A 113 59.81 -19.55 44.45
C GLU A 113 60.43 -20.50 43.43
N TYR A 114 60.55 -20.07 42.17
CA TYR A 114 61.18 -20.82 41.09
C TYR A 114 62.68 -21.10 41.35
N LEU A 115 63.37 -20.18 42.03
CA LEU A 115 64.79 -20.30 42.40
C LEU A 115 65.03 -21.23 43.61
N ASP A 116 63.98 -21.87 44.13
CA ASP A 116 64.01 -22.83 45.25
C ASP A 116 64.80 -22.33 46.48
N PRO A 117 64.36 -21.21 47.09
CA PRO A 117 65.06 -20.57 48.20
C PRO A 117 65.00 -21.47 49.43
N THR A 118 65.96 -21.25 50.34
CA THR A 118 66.00 -21.97 51.61
C THR A 118 64.69 -21.77 52.39
N PRO A 119 64.28 -22.72 53.25
CA PRO A 119 63.04 -22.60 54.02
C PRO A 119 62.94 -21.31 54.84
N ALA A 120 64.07 -20.78 55.33
CA ALA A 120 64.12 -19.50 56.04
C ALA A 120 63.85 -18.30 55.12
N GLN A 121 64.52 -18.25 53.96
CA GLN A 121 64.31 -17.20 52.95
C GLN A 121 62.89 -17.22 52.38
N ARG A 122 62.33 -18.43 52.21
CA ARG A 122 60.94 -18.62 51.77
C ARG A 122 59.95 -18.10 52.81
N ALA A 123 60.23 -18.31 54.10
CA ALA A 123 59.41 -17.77 55.18
C ALA A 123 59.45 -16.23 55.20
N ASP A 124 60.64 -15.64 55.08
CA ASP A 124 60.83 -14.18 55.00
C ASP A 124 60.13 -13.57 53.78
N LEU A 125 60.26 -14.21 52.61
CA LEU A 125 59.55 -13.81 51.40
C LEU A 125 58.04 -13.70 51.63
N TYR A 126 57.43 -14.75 52.16
CA TYR A 126 56.00 -14.74 52.45
C TYR A 126 55.60 -13.72 53.51
N TYR A 127 56.43 -13.53 54.53
CA TYR A 127 56.16 -12.53 55.56
C TYR A 127 56.15 -11.11 55.00
N TYR A 128 57.20 -10.73 54.28
CA TYR A 128 57.29 -9.39 53.69
C TYR A 128 56.27 -9.18 52.57
N ALA A 129 56.00 -10.21 51.75
CA ALA A 129 54.95 -10.13 50.74
C ALA A 129 53.55 -9.97 51.34
N GLY A 130 53.24 -10.72 52.41
CA GLY A 130 51.98 -10.60 53.13
C GLY A 130 51.77 -9.19 53.70
N ASN A 131 52.83 -8.61 54.26
CA ASN A 131 52.79 -7.23 54.78
C ASN A 131 52.67 -6.17 53.68
N MET A 132 53.29 -6.38 52.53
CA MET A 132 53.15 -5.50 51.35
C MET A 132 51.74 -5.53 50.79
N ALA A 133 51.15 -6.72 50.64
CA ALA A 133 49.76 -6.87 50.21
C ALA A 133 48.80 -6.17 51.18
N LEU A 134 49.07 -6.24 52.50
CA LEU A 134 48.27 -5.53 53.51
C LEU A 134 48.32 -4.01 53.35
N ARG A 135 49.51 -3.44 53.07
CA ARG A 135 49.69 -2.01 52.75
C ARG A 135 48.97 -1.62 51.46
N GLY A 136 48.93 -2.52 50.47
CA GLY A 136 48.20 -2.40 49.22
C GLY A 136 46.67 -2.55 49.34
N ASN A 137 46.14 -2.77 50.55
CA ASN A 137 44.72 -3.03 50.83
C ASN A 137 44.20 -4.37 50.30
N ASP A 138 45.07 -5.28 49.86
CA ASP A 138 44.69 -6.64 49.46
C ASP A 138 44.76 -7.58 50.66
N ILE A 139 43.65 -7.68 51.38
CA ILE A 139 43.55 -8.47 52.61
C ILE A 139 43.64 -9.97 52.32
N THR A 140 43.11 -10.42 51.18
CA THR A 140 43.05 -11.84 50.84
C THR A 140 44.42 -12.37 50.47
N GLN A 141 45.13 -11.66 49.59
CA GLN A 141 46.50 -12.01 49.24
C GLN A 141 47.43 -11.93 50.46
N SER A 142 47.26 -10.89 51.28
CA SER A 142 48.02 -10.72 52.53
C SER A 142 47.85 -11.90 53.47
N GLN A 143 46.61 -12.32 53.73
CA GLN A 143 46.29 -13.45 54.59
C GLN A 143 46.93 -14.74 54.06
N GLY A 144 46.82 -14.99 52.75
CA GLY A 144 47.40 -16.17 52.11
C GLY A 144 48.92 -16.27 52.32
N TYR A 145 49.65 -15.17 52.10
CA TYR A 145 51.09 -15.16 52.31
C TYR A 145 51.47 -15.26 53.80
N LEU A 146 50.79 -14.56 54.70
CA LEU A 146 51.11 -14.64 56.13
C LEU A 146 50.89 -16.04 56.71
N PHE A 147 49.89 -16.80 56.24
CA PHE A 147 49.73 -18.21 56.63
C PHE A 147 50.86 -19.09 56.14
N LYS A 148 51.30 -18.91 54.89
CA LYS A 148 52.46 -19.63 54.35
C LYS A 148 53.74 -19.30 55.14
N ALA A 149 53.92 -18.03 55.53
CA ALA A 149 55.04 -17.62 56.37
C ALA A 149 55.00 -18.27 57.76
N LEU A 150 53.83 -18.25 58.41
CA LEU A 150 53.62 -18.84 59.73
C LEU A 150 53.99 -20.32 59.76
N ALA A 151 53.48 -21.10 58.81
CA ALA A 151 53.75 -22.54 58.73
C ALA A 151 55.25 -22.84 58.56
N LEU A 152 55.99 -22.00 57.83
CA LEU A 152 57.43 -22.16 57.67
C LEU A 152 58.21 -21.71 58.92
N TYR A 153 57.80 -20.62 59.59
CA TYR A 153 58.46 -20.18 60.82
C TYR A 153 58.25 -21.14 61.99
N GLU A 154 57.07 -21.73 62.11
CA GLU A 154 56.78 -22.79 63.10
C GLU A 154 57.67 -24.01 62.87
N ARG A 155 57.78 -24.45 61.61
CA ARG A 155 58.66 -25.58 61.24
C ARG A 155 60.14 -25.28 61.46
N ASN A 156 60.56 -24.03 61.27
CA ASN A 156 61.93 -23.58 61.47
C ASN A 156 62.25 -23.23 62.94
N GLY A 157 61.27 -23.28 63.86
CA GLY A 157 61.44 -22.96 65.28
C GLY A 157 61.66 -21.47 65.59
N ASN A 158 61.31 -20.55 64.68
CA ASN A 158 61.51 -19.11 64.87
C ASN A 158 60.31 -18.46 65.58
N THR A 159 60.25 -18.60 66.91
CA THR A 159 59.14 -18.13 67.76
C THR A 159 58.88 -16.63 67.66
N GLN A 160 59.93 -15.81 67.48
CA GLN A 160 59.82 -14.36 67.35
C GLN A 160 59.04 -13.98 66.08
N MET A 161 59.34 -14.63 64.95
CA MET A 161 58.65 -14.36 63.69
C MET A 161 57.23 -14.94 63.69
N VAL A 162 56.99 -16.04 64.40
CA VAL A 162 55.64 -16.60 64.65
C VAL A 162 54.75 -15.57 65.38
N GLU A 163 55.24 -14.97 66.46
CA GLU A 163 54.51 -13.93 67.19
C GLU A 163 54.20 -12.72 66.29
N ARG A 164 55.19 -12.28 65.50
CA ARG A 164 54.98 -11.19 64.52
C ARG A 164 53.94 -11.56 63.47
N CYS A 165 53.89 -12.80 63.00
CA CYS A 165 52.85 -13.26 62.08
C CYS A 165 51.46 -13.14 62.72
N TYR A 166 51.28 -13.59 63.96
CA TYR A 166 50.02 -13.47 64.69
C TYR A 166 49.57 -12.01 64.86
N GLN A 167 50.49 -11.10 65.22
CA GLN A 167 50.18 -9.66 65.31
C GLN A 167 49.70 -9.07 63.97
N GLN A 168 50.30 -9.47 62.85
CA GLN A 168 49.84 -8.99 61.53
C GLN A 168 48.49 -9.61 61.13
N MET A 169 48.23 -10.86 61.51
CA MET A 169 46.93 -11.50 61.29
C MET A 169 45.81 -10.85 62.12
N GLU A 170 46.09 -10.40 63.34
CA GLU A 170 45.12 -9.67 64.16
C GLU A 170 44.70 -8.35 63.51
N ARG A 171 45.67 -7.59 62.97
CA ARG A 171 45.40 -6.36 62.20
C ARG A 171 44.53 -6.60 60.96
N ILE A 172 44.70 -7.75 60.31
CA ILE A 172 43.83 -8.17 59.19
C ILE A 172 42.39 -8.38 59.66
N LEU A 173 42.19 -9.03 60.81
CA LEU A 173 40.86 -9.29 61.36
C LEU A 173 40.15 -7.98 61.75
N GLU A 174 40.86 -7.05 62.37
CA GLU A 174 40.33 -5.73 62.70
C GLU A 174 39.90 -4.96 61.45
N LYS A 175 40.77 -4.92 60.43
CA LYS A 175 40.47 -4.27 59.14
C LYS A 175 39.28 -4.90 58.42
N ARG A 176 39.06 -6.21 58.54
CA ARG A 176 37.86 -6.87 58.02
C ARG A 176 36.59 -6.47 58.77
N LYS A 177 36.66 -6.29 60.09
CA LYS A 177 35.51 -5.83 60.88
C LYS A 177 35.09 -4.42 60.46
N THR A 178 36.04 -3.52 60.26
CA THR A 178 35.75 -2.14 59.84
C THR A 178 35.15 -2.09 58.44
N ILE A 179 35.71 -2.83 57.47
CA ILE A 179 35.16 -2.90 56.10
C ILE A 179 33.72 -3.42 56.11
N LYS A 180 33.44 -4.52 56.83
CA LYS A 180 32.08 -5.05 56.94
C LYS A 180 31.11 -4.10 57.64
N ALA A 181 31.57 -3.36 58.64
CA ALA A 181 30.76 -2.33 59.29
C ALA A 181 30.43 -1.20 58.31
N THR A 182 31.40 -0.74 57.52
CA THR A 182 31.19 0.30 56.50
C THR A 182 30.26 -0.16 55.37
N GLU A 183 30.38 -1.41 54.90
CA GLU A 183 29.50 -1.98 53.88
C GLU A 183 28.04 -1.99 54.36
N ARG A 184 27.78 -2.47 55.59
CA ARG A 184 26.44 -2.47 56.17
C ARG A 184 25.82 -1.07 56.26
N THR A 185 26.59 -0.09 56.73
CA THR A 185 26.08 1.29 56.81
C THR A 185 25.77 1.88 55.42
N MET A 186 26.50 1.45 54.39
CA MET A 186 26.29 1.93 53.02
C MET A 186 25.12 1.21 52.33
N ASP A 187 24.92 -0.07 52.60
CA ASP A 187 23.76 -0.84 52.14
C ASP A 187 22.46 -0.31 52.74
N ASP A 188 22.47 0.01 54.04
CA ASP A 188 21.33 0.64 54.71
C ASP A 188 21.00 2.00 54.07
N ALA A 189 22.01 2.86 53.87
CA ALA A 189 21.84 4.16 53.23
C ALA A 189 21.33 4.06 51.78
N ASN A 190 21.83 3.10 51.00
CA ASN A 190 21.39 2.87 49.61
C ASN A 190 19.96 2.33 49.54
N SER A 191 19.56 1.46 50.47
CA SER A 191 18.20 0.92 50.55
C SER A 191 17.16 2.04 50.75
N TYR A 192 17.44 2.99 51.65
CA TYR A 192 16.57 4.14 51.89
C TYR A 192 16.42 5.04 50.64
N ASN A 193 17.51 5.32 49.93
CA ASN A 193 17.48 6.13 48.72
C ASN A 193 16.74 5.42 47.57
N PHE A 194 16.98 4.12 47.37
CA PHE A 194 16.33 3.32 46.33
C PHE A 194 14.80 3.25 46.50
N VAL A 195 14.32 2.99 47.71
CA VAL A 195 12.87 2.94 48.01
C VAL A 195 12.23 4.31 47.79
N GLY A 196 12.91 5.40 48.13
CA GLY A 196 12.45 6.76 47.90
C GLY A 196 12.30 7.10 46.41
N GLU A 197 13.28 6.73 45.59
CA GLU A 197 13.25 6.93 44.13
C GLU A 197 12.18 6.07 43.45
N GLU A 198 12.02 4.80 43.85
CA GLU A 198 11.05 3.90 43.25
C GLU A 198 9.61 4.39 43.44
N GLN A 199 9.29 4.95 44.61
CA GLN A 199 7.98 5.55 44.87
C GLN A 199 7.73 6.81 44.02
N ARG A 200 8.76 7.62 43.75
CA ARG A 200 8.65 8.80 42.88
C ARG A 200 8.39 8.37 41.43
N LEU A 201 9.16 7.41 40.94
CA LEU A 201 9.01 6.86 39.59
C LEU A 201 7.63 6.23 39.37
N ARG A 202 7.09 5.49 40.35
CA ARG A 202 5.73 4.94 40.27
C ARG A 202 4.66 6.02 40.18
N LYS A 203 4.78 7.11 40.96
CA LYS A 203 3.83 8.25 40.92
C LYS A 203 3.89 9.00 39.58
N GLU A 204 5.07 9.10 39.00
CA GLU A 204 5.26 9.76 37.71
C GLU A 204 4.75 8.88 36.56
N LYS A 205 5.02 7.56 36.62
CA LYS A 205 4.50 6.57 35.67
C LYS A 205 2.97 6.51 35.67
N THR A 206 2.32 6.47 36.84
CA THR A 206 0.84 6.46 36.90
C THR A 206 0.24 7.74 36.33
N ARG A 207 0.87 8.90 36.55
CA ARG A 207 0.46 10.17 35.90
C ARG A 207 0.62 10.10 34.38
N GLN A 208 1.73 9.57 33.89
CA GLN A 208 1.96 9.42 32.45
C GLN A 208 0.96 8.45 31.79
N GLU A 209 0.66 7.32 32.44
CA GLU A 209 -0.34 6.35 31.95
C GLU A 209 -1.74 6.98 31.89
N LEU A 210 -2.12 7.77 32.89
CA LEU A 210 -3.38 8.51 32.89
C LEU A 210 -3.44 9.54 31.74
N ILE A 211 -2.40 10.36 31.57
CA ILE A 211 -2.33 11.36 30.49
C ILE A 211 -2.43 10.67 29.12
N THR A 212 -1.70 9.57 28.93
CA THR A 212 -1.75 8.76 27.69
C THR A 212 -3.15 8.21 27.44
N GLY A 213 -3.84 7.74 28.48
CA GLY A 213 -5.24 7.33 28.43
C GLY A 213 -6.17 8.45 27.96
N PHE A 214 -6.04 9.66 28.50
CA PHE A 214 -6.86 10.80 28.08
C PHE A 214 -6.59 11.25 26.64
N VAL A 215 -5.31 11.30 26.22
CA VAL A 215 -4.92 11.70 24.86
C VAL A 215 -5.44 10.70 23.83
N THR A 216 -5.32 9.40 24.11
CA THR A 216 -5.83 8.34 23.22
C THR A 216 -7.36 8.40 23.10
N LEU A 217 -8.08 8.65 24.20
CA LEU A 217 -9.54 8.80 24.19
C LEU A 217 -9.99 10.03 23.39
N LEU A 218 -9.28 11.16 23.52
CA LEU A 218 -9.50 12.36 22.71
C LEU A 218 -9.27 12.11 21.22
N LEU A 219 -8.20 11.40 20.85
CA LEU A 219 -7.92 11.03 19.45
C LEU A 219 -9.03 10.15 18.87
N VAL A 220 -9.50 9.15 19.61
CA VAL A 220 -10.62 8.31 19.18
C VAL A 220 -11.89 9.14 18.99
N ALA A 221 -12.19 10.06 19.91
CA ALA A 221 -13.33 10.96 19.79
C ALA A 221 -13.24 11.86 18.54
N LEU A 222 -12.05 12.38 18.23
CA LEU A 222 -11.81 13.16 17.01
C LEU A 222 -11.99 12.32 15.74
N ILE A 223 -11.46 11.10 15.70
CA ILE A 223 -11.63 10.18 14.56
C ILE A 223 -13.11 9.85 14.34
N VAL A 224 -13.83 9.53 15.43
CA VAL A 224 -15.27 9.24 15.36
C VAL A 224 -16.06 10.49 14.94
N GLY A 225 -15.70 11.67 15.47
CA GLY A 225 -16.28 12.95 15.10
C GLY A 225 -16.09 13.28 13.63
N PHE A 226 -14.85 13.16 13.14
CA PHE A 226 -14.50 13.35 11.73
C PHE A 226 -15.20 12.32 10.83
N GLY A 227 -15.27 11.06 11.25
CA GLY A 227 -16.03 10.01 10.56
C GLY A 227 -17.53 10.31 10.47
N ARG A 228 -18.14 10.83 11.54
CA ARG A 228 -19.54 11.29 11.52
C ARG A 228 -19.73 12.51 10.63
N MET A 229 -18.81 13.47 10.68
CA MET A 229 -18.84 14.69 9.88
C MET A 229 -18.73 14.38 8.38
N THR A 230 -17.74 13.58 7.98
CA THR A 230 -17.55 13.13 6.60
C THR A 230 -18.75 12.31 6.09
N ARG A 231 -19.30 11.41 6.92
CA ARG A 231 -20.55 10.69 6.57
C ARG A 231 -21.72 11.65 6.37
N ARG A 232 -21.89 12.66 7.23
CA ARG A 232 -22.95 13.67 7.11
C ARG A 232 -22.78 14.54 5.86
N TRP A 233 -21.55 14.95 5.57
CA TRP A 233 -21.20 15.69 4.34
C TRP A 233 -21.46 14.86 3.08
N ASN A 234 -21.03 13.60 3.06
CA ASN A 234 -21.28 12.67 1.96
C ASN A 234 -22.78 12.37 1.75
N ARG A 235 -23.59 12.35 2.82
CA ARG A 235 -25.05 12.21 2.72
C ARG A 235 -25.69 13.46 2.09
N ARG A 236 -25.27 14.66 2.49
CA ARG A 236 -25.74 15.93 1.90
C ARG A 236 -25.40 16.00 0.41
N LYS A 237 -24.14 15.73 0.04
CA LYS A 237 -23.69 15.73 -1.36
C LYS A 237 -24.47 14.74 -2.24
N ARG A 238 -24.85 13.57 -1.71
CA ARG A 238 -25.71 12.60 -2.40
C ARG A 238 -27.13 13.12 -2.63
N ALA A 239 -27.70 13.85 -1.66
CA ALA A 239 -29.04 14.43 -1.81
C ALA A 239 -29.07 15.52 -2.90
N ASP A 240 -28.04 16.36 -2.96
CA ASP A 240 -27.91 17.36 -4.01
C ASP A 240 -27.64 16.71 -5.37
N MET A 241 -26.76 15.70 -5.45
CA MET A 241 -26.54 14.93 -6.69
C MET A 241 -27.82 14.28 -7.23
N ARG A 242 -28.74 13.84 -6.36
CA ARG A 242 -30.06 13.34 -6.80
C ARG A 242 -30.93 14.43 -7.43
N LYS A 243 -30.83 15.68 -6.97
CA LYS A 243 -31.52 16.82 -7.61
C LYS A 243 -30.94 17.06 -8.99
N TYR A 244 -29.61 17.12 -9.12
CA TYR A 244 -28.94 17.25 -10.42
C TYR A 244 -29.30 16.11 -11.37
N ALA A 245 -29.28 14.86 -10.91
CA ALA A 245 -29.66 13.70 -11.73
C ALA A 245 -31.10 13.78 -12.25
N ARG A 246 -32.07 14.24 -11.44
CA ARG A 246 -33.46 14.43 -11.88
C ARG A 246 -33.56 15.48 -12.98
N VAL A 247 -32.86 16.60 -12.84
CA VAL A 247 -32.84 17.67 -13.86
C VAL A 247 -32.25 17.13 -15.16
N VAL A 248 -31.12 16.43 -15.11
CA VAL A 248 -30.49 15.83 -16.30
C VAL A 248 -31.43 14.85 -17.02
N VAL A 249 -32.10 13.97 -16.27
CA VAL A 249 -33.08 13.04 -16.86
C VAL A 249 -34.26 13.78 -17.48
N SER A 250 -34.76 14.85 -16.83
CA SER A 250 -35.84 15.66 -17.40
C SER A 250 -35.42 16.38 -18.68
N LEU A 251 -34.19 16.92 -18.72
CA LEU A 251 -33.62 17.58 -19.90
C LEU A 251 -33.48 16.61 -21.07
N ARG A 252 -32.96 15.41 -20.81
CA ARG A 252 -32.83 14.36 -21.83
C ARG A 252 -34.19 13.97 -22.42
N ARG A 253 -35.21 13.79 -21.58
CA ARG A 253 -36.58 13.52 -22.06
C ARG A 253 -37.14 14.65 -22.91
N THR A 254 -36.90 15.91 -22.54
CA THR A 254 -37.31 17.05 -23.37
C THR A 254 -36.56 17.08 -24.70
N GLU A 255 -35.27 16.76 -24.71
CA GLU A 255 -34.47 16.72 -25.93
C GLU A 255 -34.94 15.60 -26.87
N GLU A 256 -35.18 14.39 -26.36
CA GLU A 256 -35.76 13.27 -27.11
C GLU A 256 -37.12 13.63 -27.71
N LYS A 257 -38.00 14.29 -26.94
CA LYS A 257 -39.28 14.80 -27.45
C LYS A 257 -39.10 15.83 -28.56
N ARG A 258 -38.12 16.74 -28.45
CA ARG A 258 -37.84 17.74 -29.49
C ARG A 258 -37.35 17.10 -30.78
N VAL A 259 -36.50 16.08 -30.69
CA VAL A 259 -36.02 15.32 -31.85
C VAL A 259 -37.18 14.61 -32.54
N LEU A 260 -38.02 13.90 -31.76
CA LEU A 260 -39.18 13.20 -32.30
C LEU A 260 -40.16 14.17 -32.99
N LEU A 261 -40.44 15.32 -32.37
CA LEU A 261 -41.36 16.32 -32.93
C LEU A 261 -40.81 16.91 -34.24
N ARG A 262 -39.49 17.08 -34.35
CA ARG A 262 -38.83 17.53 -35.60
C ARG A 262 -38.97 16.50 -36.71
N GLN A 263 -38.75 15.22 -36.41
CA GLN A 263 -38.96 14.14 -37.40
C GLN A 263 -40.40 14.11 -37.90
N GLN A 264 -41.37 14.24 -36.98
CA GLN A 264 -42.78 14.31 -37.37
C GLN A 264 -43.11 15.52 -38.25
N LEU A 265 -42.50 16.68 -37.98
CA LEU A 265 -42.64 17.87 -38.81
C LEU A 265 -42.06 17.63 -40.21
N GLU A 266 -40.85 17.08 -40.31
CA GLU A 266 -40.21 16.77 -41.59
C GLU A 266 -41.03 15.77 -42.42
N GLU A 267 -41.55 14.72 -41.79
CA GLU A 267 -42.46 13.75 -42.45
C GLU A 267 -43.74 14.42 -42.94
N ARG A 268 -44.37 15.26 -42.10
CA ARG A 268 -45.60 15.98 -42.47
C ARG A 268 -45.35 16.97 -43.60
N GLU A 269 -44.22 17.67 -43.58
CA GLU A 269 -43.84 18.57 -44.67
C GLU A 269 -43.58 17.80 -45.97
N ALA A 270 -42.89 16.65 -45.92
CA ALA A 270 -42.69 15.80 -47.09
C ALA A 270 -44.01 15.30 -47.67
N GLN A 271 -44.95 14.84 -46.82
CA GLN A 271 -46.29 14.46 -47.24
C GLN A 271 -47.05 15.63 -47.89
N LEU A 272 -46.96 16.84 -47.34
CA LEU A 272 -47.59 18.02 -47.92
C LEU A 272 -46.96 18.40 -49.26
N ARG A 273 -45.63 18.30 -49.40
CA ARG A 273 -44.94 18.55 -50.67
C ARG A 273 -45.39 17.58 -51.75
N GLU A 274 -45.51 16.29 -51.41
CA GLU A 274 -45.99 15.27 -52.34
C GLU A 274 -47.45 15.52 -52.74
N MET A 275 -48.33 15.80 -51.77
CA MET A 275 -49.73 16.12 -52.02
C MET A 275 -49.89 17.36 -52.91
N ASN A 276 -49.12 18.43 -52.65
CA ASN A 276 -49.14 19.63 -53.47
C ASN A 276 -48.63 19.35 -54.89
N ALA A 277 -47.62 18.50 -55.06
CA ALA A 277 -47.13 18.10 -56.38
C ALA A 277 -48.18 17.28 -57.14
N GLN A 278 -48.89 16.38 -56.46
CA GLN A 278 -49.99 15.60 -57.02
C GLN A 278 -51.16 16.50 -57.46
N SER A 279 -51.60 17.42 -56.60
CA SER A 279 -52.65 18.40 -56.92
C SER A 279 -52.28 19.26 -58.12
N LEU A 280 -51.02 19.75 -58.18
CA LEU A 280 -50.52 20.51 -59.34
C LEU A 280 -50.50 19.67 -60.63
N MET A 281 -50.16 18.39 -60.56
CA MET A 281 -50.21 17.49 -61.71
C MET A 281 -51.65 17.24 -62.17
N GLU A 282 -52.58 17.05 -61.24
CA GLU A 282 -54.00 16.85 -61.55
C GLU A 282 -54.62 18.11 -62.17
N ASP A 283 -54.34 19.30 -61.64
CA ASP A 283 -54.75 20.58 -62.23
C ASP A 283 -54.18 20.76 -63.65
N LYS A 284 -52.93 20.34 -63.90
CA LYS A 284 -52.36 20.34 -65.26
C LYS A 284 -53.14 19.43 -66.21
N LYS A 285 -53.45 18.19 -65.80
CA LYS A 285 -54.25 17.23 -66.59
C LYS A 285 -55.66 17.74 -66.88
N LEU A 286 -56.33 18.29 -65.87
CA LEU A 286 -57.64 18.95 -66.04
C LEU A 286 -57.53 20.12 -67.01
N GLY A 287 -56.44 20.90 -66.93
CA GLY A 287 -56.14 21.96 -67.89
C GLY A 287 -56.01 21.47 -69.33
N HIS A 288 -55.51 20.25 -69.58
CA HIS A 288 -55.49 19.63 -70.90
C HIS A 288 -56.90 19.30 -71.40
N ILE A 289 -57.73 18.69 -70.55
CA ILE A 289 -59.12 18.35 -70.89
C ILE A 289 -59.95 19.61 -71.18
N ARG A 290 -59.82 20.66 -70.37
CA ARG A 290 -60.57 21.92 -70.56
C ARG A 290 -60.21 22.66 -71.87
N ARG A 291 -59.01 22.41 -72.41
CA ARG A 291 -58.54 22.93 -73.69
C ARG A 291 -58.99 22.09 -74.90
N SER A 292 -59.57 20.92 -74.69
CA SER A 292 -60.07 20.08 -75.78
C SER A 292 -61.35 20.64 -76.42
N ASP A 293 -61.50 20.45 -77.72
CA ASP A 293 -62.67 20.91 -78.48
C ASP A 293 -63.96 20.23 -78.04
N VAL A 294 -63.86 18.98 -77.57
CA VAL A 294 -64.97 18.18 -77.06
C VAL A 294 -65.51 18.80 -75.77
N TYR A 295 -64.64 19.13 -74.81
CA TYR A 295 -65.04 19.81 -73.57
C TYR A 295 -65.77 21.13 -73.86
N GLY A 296 -65.31 21.90 -74.84
CA GLY A 296 -65.97 23.15 -75.27
C GLY A 296 -67.39 22.97 -75.81
N ARG A 297 -67.74 21.79 -76.36
CA ARG A 297 -69.13 21.46 -76.78
C ARG A 297 -70.02 21.20 -75.56
N PHE A 298 -69.56 20.37 -74.62
CA PHE A 298 -70.27 20.10 -73.36
C PHE A 298 -70.44 21.36 -72.50
N HIS A 299 -69.42 22.20 -72.42
CA HIS A 299 -69.50 23.48 -71.71
C HIS A 299 -70.53 24.43 -72.33
N ARG A 300 -70.66 24.49 -73.66
CA ARG A 300 -71.68 25.33 -74.33
C ARG A 300 -73.10 24.88 -74.01
N VAL A 301 -73.35 23.57 -73.92
CA VAL A 301 -74.64 23.02 -73.47
C VAL A 301 -74.89 23.37 -71.99
N ALA A 302 -73.85 23.31 -71.16
CA ALA A 302 -73.96 23.62 -69.73
C ALA A 302 -74.25 25.10 -69.41
N THR A 303 -73.74 26.05 -70.21
CA THR A 303 -73.84 27.49 -69.93
C THR A 303 -74.84 28.24 -70.81
N ASN A 304 -74.94 27.91 -72.09
CA ASN A 304 -75.70 28.71 -73.07
C ASN A 304 -77.08 28.13 -73.41
N GLY A 305 -77.51 27.07 -72.72
CA GLY A 305 -78.85 26.50 -72.88
C GLY A 305 -79.11 25.84 -74.23
N ALA A 306 -78.04 25.47 -74.96
CA ALA A 306 -78.18 24.68 -76.18
C ALA A 306 -78.91 23.37 -75.88
N THR A 307 -79.72 22.88 -76.83
CA THR A 307 -80.52 21.68 -76.62
C THR A 307 -79.60 20.48 -76.34
N PRO A 308 -79.83 19.74 -75.24
CA PRO A 308 -79.02 18.56 -74.90
C PRO A 308 -79.04 17.46 -75.97
N ALA A 309 -80.05 17.48 -76.84
CA ALA A 309 -80.17 16.65 -78.05
C ALA A 309 -79.11 16.95 -79.14
N SER A 310 -78.31 18.01 -78.97
CA SER A 310 -77.18 18.36 -79.85
C SER A 310 -75.93 17.48 -79.59
N LEU A 311 -75.85 16.82 -78.43
CA LEU A 311 -74.74 15.92 -78.10
C LEU A 311 -74.99 14.54 -78.71
N THR A 312 -74.10 14.11 -79.61
CA THR A 312 -74.19 12.80 -80.26
C THR A 312 -73.49 11.71 -79.41
N THR A 313 -73.77 10.44 -79.70
CA THR A 313 -73.05 9.31 -79.08
C THR A 313 -71.53 9.41 -79.30
N ASP A 314 -71.12 9.94 -80.47
CA ASP A 314 -69.70 10.17 -80.79
C ASP A 314 -69.08 11.28 -79.91
N ASP A 315 -69.83 12.29 -79.51
CA ASP A 315 -69.33 13.33 -78.58
C ASP A 315 -69.07 12.77 -77.18
N TRP A 316 -69.91 11.85 -76.71
CA TRP A 316 -69.71 11.16 -75.44
C TRP A 316 -68.51 10.21 -75.48
N GLN A 317 -68.32 9.50 -76.60
CA GLN A 317 -67.17 8.63 -76.79
C GLN A 317 -65.86 9.44 -76.88
N ASN A 318 -65.85 10.53 -77.65
CA ASN A 318 -64.69 11.42 -77.74
C ASN A 318 -64.32 12.07 -76.40
N LEU A 319 -65.32 12.40 -75.57
CA LEU A 319 -65.10 12.90 -74.21
C LEU A 319 -64.49 11.82 -73.31
N ALA A 320 -65.02 10.59 -73.40
CA ALA A 320 -64.50 9.44 -72.68
C ALA A 320 -63.04 9.15 -73.06
N ASP A 321 -62.70 9.19 -74.35
CA ASP A 321 -61.35 8.93 -74.85
C ASP A 321 -60.36 10.02 -74.42
N THR A 322 -60.76 11.30 -74.51
CA THR A 322 -59.94 12.44 -74.03
C THR A 322 -59.67 12.33 -72.52
N ILE A 323 -60.67 11.93 -71.73
CA ILE A 323 -60.49 11.71 -70.29
C ILE A 323 -59.64 10.46 -70.04
N HIS A 324 -59.76 9.43 -70.86
CA HIS A 324 -59.01 8.19 -70.73
C HIS A 324 -57.51 8.38 -71.02
N GLU A 325 -57.15 9.22 -71.98
CA GLU A 325 -55.74 9.57 -72.26
C GLU A 325 -55.06 10.21 -71.03
N GLU A 326 -55.74 11.15 -70.36
CA GLU A 326 -55.19 11.87 -69.21
C GLU A 326 -55.36 11.10 -67.87
N PHE A 327 -56.41 10.28 -67.78
CA PHE A 327 -56.76 9.45 -66.63
C PHE A 327 -57.02 7.98 -67.01
N PRO A 328 -56.00 7.20 -67.41
CA PRO A 328 -56.17 5.82 -67.89
C PRO A 328 -56.89 4.91 -66.89
N ARG A 329 -56.55 5.06 -65.60
CA ARG A 329 -57.12 4.27 -64.49
C ARG A 329 -58.61 4.49 -64.26
N LEU A 330 -59.18 5.61 -64.72
CA LEU A 330 -60.60 5.90 -64.52
C LEU A 330 -61.48 4.89 -65.26
N ASN A 331 -61.11 4.54 -66.49
CA ASN A 331 -61.87 3.62 -67.33
C ASN A 331 -61.86 2.19 -66.76
N ASP A 332 -60.70 1.75 -66.26
CA ASP A 332 -60.57 0.45 -65.58
C ASP A 332 -61.49 0.36 -64.35
N VAL A 333 -61.53 1.44 -63.55
CA VAL A 333 -62.42 1.53 -62.39
C VAL A 333 -63.89 1.52 -62.82
N LEU A 334 -64.27 2.28 -63.85
CA LEU A 334 -65.66 2.33 -64.34
C LEU A 334 -66.15 0.99 -64.90
N ARG A 335 -65.27 0.23 -65.58
CA ARG A 335 -65.57 -1.11 -66.11
C ARG A 335 -65.63 -2.19 -65.03
N SER A 336 -64.94 -2.01 -63.92
CA SER A 336 -64.95 -2.95 -62.80
C SER A 336 -66.25 -2.96 -62.00
N ILE A 337 -67.15 -1.99 -62.24
CA ILE A 337 -68.42 -1.84 -61.50
C ILE A 337 -69.54 -2.58 -62.23
N PRO A 338 -70.11 -3.66 -61.65
CA PRO A 338 -71.19 -4.40 -62.29
C PRO A 338 -72.49 -3.58 -62.31
N HIS A 339 -73.20 -3.63 -63.44
CA HIS A 339 -74.49 -2.96 -63.68
C HIS A 339 -74.49 -1.43 -63.49
N LEU A 340 -73.39 -0.75 -63.86
CA LEU A 340 -73.36 0.72 -63.89
C LEU A 340 -74.32 1.24 -64.97
N SER A 341 -75.33 2.00 -64.57
CA SER A 341 -76.23 2.70 -65.51
C SER A 341 -75.44 3.68 -66.38
N GLU A 342 -75.82 3.80 -67.65
CA GLU A 342 -75.25 4.77 -68.60
C GLU A 342 -75.25 6.20 -68.03
N MET A 343 -76.32 6.61 -67.37
CA MET A 343 -76.42 7.92 -66.70
C MET A 343 -75.35 8.11 -65.63
N ASN A 344 -75.06 7.07 -64.84
CA ASN A 344 -74.04 7.14 -63.79
C ASN A 344 -72.63 7.11 -64.38
N HIS A 345 -72.42 6.39 -65.49
CA HIS A 345 -71.16 6.41 -66.22
C HIS A 345 -70.86 7.80 -66.80
N GLN A 346 -71.84 8.41 -67.50
CA GLN A 346 -71.76 9.78 -68.01
C GLN A 346 -71.55 10.79 -66.88
N MET A 347 -72.22 10.61 -65.73
CA MET A 347 -72.01 11.45 -64.55
C MET A 347 -70.59 11.35 -64.01
N CYS A 348 -70.00 10.16 -63.95
CA CYS A 348 -68.61 9.98 -63.49
C CYS A 348 -67.59 10.67 -64.41
N LEU A 349 -67.79 10.59 -65.74
CA LEU A 349 -66.95 11.29 -66.71
C LEU A 349 -67.04 12.82 -66.53
N LEU A 350 -68.26 13.36 -66.42
CA LEU A 350 -68.47 14.80 -66.22
C LEU A 350 -67.92 15.30 -64.87
N VAL A 351 -68.03 14.49 -63.82
CA VAL A 351 -67.45 14.84 -62.51
C VAL A 351 -65.93 14.83 -62.57
N LYS A 352 -65.31 13.86 -63.27
CA LYS A 352 -63.85 13.83 -63.41
C LYS A 352 -63.32 14.94 -64.34
N ALA A 353 -64.15 15.43 -65.26
CA ALA A 353 -63.85 16.62 -66.08
C ALA A 353 -64.09 17.96 -65.36
N ASP A 354 -64.38 17.96 -64.06
CA ASP A 354 -64.60 19.15 -63.21
C ASP A 354 -65.80 20.04 -63.61
N PHE A 355 -66.87 19.43 -64.15
CA PHE A 355 -68.15 20.15 -64.31
C PHE A 355 -68.86 20.33 -62.96
N LYS A 356 -69.43 21.52 -62.74
CA LYS A 356 -70.17 21.82 -61.50
C LYS A 356 -71.47 21.01 -61.43
N PRO A 357 -72.03 20.73 -60.23
CA PRO A 357 -73.26 19.95 -60.09
C PRO A 357 -74.46 20.52 -60.85
N VAL A 358 -74.53 21.84 -61.01
CA VAL A 358 -75.58 22.53 -61.76
C VAL A 358 -75.39 22.35 -63.28
N GLU A 359 -74.16 22.29 -63.75
CA GLU A 359 -73.80 22.09 -65.16
C GLU A 359 -74.09 20.64 -65.57
N ILE A 360 -73.70 19.67 -64.74
CA ILE A 360 -74.00 18.24 -64.92
C ILE A 360 -75.50 18.00 -65.04
N ALA A 361 -76.31 18.64 -64.18
CA ALA A 361 -77.77 18.53 -64.21
C ALA A 361 -78.38 18.99 -65.55
N ARG A 362 -77.84 20.07 -66.14
CA ARG A 362 -78.28 20.56 -67.44
C ARG A 362 -77.87 19.63 -68.58
N ILE A 363 -76.61 19.16 -68.58
CA ILE A 363 -76.10 18.24 -69.61
C ILE A 363 -76.90 16.94 -69.64
N LEU A 364 -77.21 16.37 -68.47
CA LEU A 364 -77.94 15.09 -68.36
C LEU A 364 -79.48 15.25 -68.37
N CYS A 365 -80.01 16.47 -68.46
CA CYS A 365 -81.45 16.78 -68.38
C CYS A 365 -82.14 16.22 -67.11
N ARG A 366 -81.53 16.41 -65.93
CA ARG A 366 -82.08 15.92 -64.65
C ARG A 366 -82.12 17.02 -63.60
N ASP A 367 -82.98 16.83 -62.61
CA ASP A 367 -83.01 17.73 -61.45
C ASP A 367 -81.72 17.70 -60.65
N LYS A 368 -81.32 18.86 -60.11
CA LYS A 368 -80.15 19.00 -59.24
C LYS A 368 -80.21 18.05 -58.03
N SER A 369 -81.41 17.77 -57.51
CA SER A 369 -81.66 16.82 -56.42
C SER A 369 -81.30 15.39 -56.82
N THR A 370 -81.67 14.98 -58.04
CA THR A 370 -81.36 13.66 -58.62
C THR A 370 -79.86 13.50 -58.82
N ILE A 371 -79.16 14.52 -59.32
CA ILE A 371 -77.70 14.50 -59.47
C ILE A 371 -77.00 14.41 -58.12
N ASN A 372 -77.39 15.23 -57.14
CA ASN A 372 -76.77 15.18 -55.80
C ASN A 372 -77.01 13.84 -55.09
N SER A 373 -78.20 13.24 -55.23
CA SER A 373 -78.52 11.92 -54.70
C SER A 373 -77.71 10.82 -55.38
N ALA A 374 -77.66 10.82 -56.72
CA ALA A 374 -76.86 9.85 -57.49
C ALA A 374 -75.37 9.96 -57.17
N ARG A 375 -74.84 11.19 -57.12
CA ARG A 375 -73.46 11.47 -56.73
C ARG A 375 -73.15 10.95 -55.32
N ARG A 376 -74.02 11.22 -54.34
CA ARG A 376 -73.87 10.67 -52.97
C ARG A 376 -73.83 9.14 -52.99
N ARG A 377 -74.76 8.48 -53.70
CA ARG A 377 -74.80 7.02 -53.85
C ARG A 377 -73.55 6.44 -54.53
N LEU A 378 -72.97 7.16 -55.49
CA LEU A 378 -71.74 6.78 -56.21
C LEU A 378 -70.45 7.03 -55.41
N TYR A 379 -70.49 7.71 -54.26
CA TYR A 379 -69.31 8.01 -53.43
C TYR A 379 -69.36 7.37 -52.03
N GLU A 380 -70.56 7.31 -51.43
CA GLU A 380 -70.81 6.75 -50.09
C GLU A 380 -71.32 5.30 -50.17
N GLY A 381 -71.83 4.88 -51.33
CA GLY A 381 -72.48 3.59 -51.52
C GLY A 381 -73.95 3.57 -51.12
N SER A 382 -74.65 2.50 -51.53
CA SER A 382 -76.02 2.23 -51.10
C SER A 382 -76.03 1.92 -49.59
N PRO A 383 -76.97 2.49 -48.80
CA PRO A 383 -77.10 2.16 -47.37
C PRO A 383 -77.34 0.67 -47.11
N ASP A 384 -77.93 -0.06 -48.06
CA ASP A 384 -78.21 -1.50 -47.93
C ASP A 384 -77.02 -2.40 -48.31
N LYS A 385 -75.94 -1.83 -48.86
CA LYS A 385 -74.67 -2.53 -49.14
C LYS A 385 -73.49 -1.57 -48.89
N PRO A 386 -72.92 -1.56 -47.67
CA PRO A 386 -71.75 -0.74 -47.37
C PRO A 386 -70.56 -1.26 -48.18
N GLY A 387 -70.26 -0.56 -49.27
CA GLY A 387 -69.30 -1.01 -50.29
C GLY A 387 -69.62 -0.55 -51.73
N GLY A 388 -70.79 0.04 -51.97
CA GLY A 388 -71.12 0.66 -53.27
C GLY A 388 -70.16 1.81 -53.59
N LEU A 389 -69.41 1.68 -54.69
CA LEU A 389 -68.46 2.65 -55.25
C LEU A 389 -67.89 3.66 -54.23
N SER A 390 -67.01 3.20 -53.34
CA SER A 390 -65.87 4.07 -53.09
C SER A 390 -65.08 4.03 -54.40
N ILE A 391 -65.35 4.93 -55.35
CA ILE A 391 -64.39 5.19 -56.43
C ILE A 391 -63.06 5.28 -55.70
N GLN A 392 -62.12 4.41 -56.05
CA GLN A 392 -60.77 4.37 -55.51
C GLN A 392 -60.00 5.61 -56.01
N LEU A 393 -60.60 6.78 -55.82
CA LEU A 393 -59.92 8.05 -55.79
C LEU A 393 -59.03 7.99 -54.55
N CYS A 394 -57.76 8.27 -54.76
CA CYS A 394 -56.74 8.20 -53.75
C CYS A 394 -57.18 9.05 -52.54
N LYS A 395 -56.75 8.72 -51.31
CA LYS A 395 -57.15 9.48 -50.10
C LYS A 395 -56.90 11.00 -50.21
N SER A 396 -56.02 11.44 -51.12
CA SER A 396 -55.80 12.84 -51.49
C SER A 396 -56.99 13.48 -52.21
N GLU A 397 -57.55 12.82 -53.23
CA GLU A 397 -58.70 13.32 -54.03
C GLU A 397 -59.99 13.42 -53.20
N LYS A 398 -60.21 12.54 -52.21
CA LYS A 398 -61.36 12.64 -51.28
C LYS A 398 -61.32 13.87 -50.39
N LYS A 399 -60.12 14.42 -50.10
CA LYS A 399 -59.93 15.52 -49.14
C LYS A 399 -59.97 16.89 -49.80
N GLU A 400 -59.40 17.03 -51.00
CA GLU A 400 -59.47 18.29 -51.78
C GLU A 400 -60.91 18.61 -52.23
N PHE A 401 -61.72 17.59 -52.57
CA PHE A 401 -63.07 17.80 -53.09
C PHE A 401 -64.11 18.16 -52.02
N TYR A 402 -63.99 17.58 -50.81
CA TYR A 402 -64.84 17.93 -49.66
C TYR A 402 -64.60 19.36 -49.17
N ILE A 403 -63.40 19.91 -49.39
CA ILE A 403 -63.08 21.30 -49.04
C ILE A 403 -63.55 22.27 -50.15
N ARG A 404 -63.50 21.87 -51.43
CA ARG A 404 -63.80 22.75 -52.56
C ARG A 404 -65.30 22.83 -52.95
N TYR A 405 -66.12 21.84 -52.62
CA TYR A 405 -67.51 21.73 -53.14
C TYR A 405 -68.60 21.32 -52.13
N SER A 406 -68.31 21.32 -50.83
CA SER A 406 -69.30 21.11 -49.76
C SER A 406 -69.97 22.40 -49.25
N SER A 407 -69.89 23.49 -50.04
CA SER A 407 -70.66 24.73 -49.82
C SER A 407 -71.91 24.77 -50.69
#